data_AF-A0A1V4XJN0-F1
#
_entry.id   AF-A0A1V4XJN0-F1
#
_cell.length_a   1.000
_cell.length_b   1.000
_cell.length_c   1.000
_cell.angle_alpha   90.00
_cell.angle_beta   90.00
_cell.angle_gamma   90.00
#
_symmetry.space_group_name_H-M   'P 1'
#
loop_
_entity.id
_entity.type
_entity.pdbx_description
1 polymer ?
#
loop_
_entity_poly.entity_id
_entity_poly.type
_entity_poly.pdbx_seq_one_letter_code
_entity_poly.pdbx_strand_id
1 'polypeptide(L)'
;MVRKEQEWISIPMTVDVPFRFAAGRYMTKFMVEMRDHGRIHGVRCPQCRRVQLPPRIVCAECHVKNEEWVELPHEGTIVAFTIMYLPLTDPTTGKPHEPPFVYGSVRLDGASSVLDHFINVEPDMEKVWVGMRCRLVLRPQEKRIGDLSDILYFDPLPGQTRPK
;
A
#
# COMPACT_ATOMS: atom_id res chain seq x y z
N MET A 1 -31.69 25.31 -11.70
CA MET A 1 -30.67 25.92 -12.59
C MET A 1 -29.30 25.64 -12.00
N VAL A 2 -28.60 24.63 -12.52
CA VAL A 2 -27.20 24.35 -12.12
C VAL A 2 -26.36 25.48 -12.70
N ARG A 3 -25.73 26.29 -11.84
CA ARG A 3 -24.77 27.30 -12.26
C ARG A 3 -23.65 26.57 -13.02
N LYS A 4 -23.40 26.97 -14.27
CA LYS A 4 -22.21 26.50 -15.00
C LYS A 4 -20.99 26.74 -14.11
N GLU A 5 -20.24 25.68 -13.84
CA GLU A 5 -18.95 25.78 -13.16
C GLU A 5 -18.10 26.80 -13.89
N GLN A 6 -17.65 27.80 -13.15
CA GLN A 6 -16.79 28.84 -13.67
C GLN A 6 -15.42 28.19 -13.89
N GLU A 7 -14.98 28.12 -15.14
CA GLU A 7 -13.69 27.51 -15.49
C GLU A 7 -12.58 28.46 -15.02
N TRP A 8 -12.01 28.16 -13.85
CA TRP A 8 -10.92 28.96 -13.29
C TRP A 8 -9.64 28.67 -14.05
N ILE A 9 -9.03 29.73 -14.60
CA ILE A 9 -7.67 29.64 -15.11
C ILE A 9 -6.75 29.43 -13.91
N SER A 10 -6.19 28.23 -13.79
CA SER A 10 -5.17 27.91 -12.79
C SER A 10 -3.79 27.96 -13.45
N ILE A 11 -2.82 28.56 -12.77
CA ILE A 11 -1.42 28.47 -13.15
C ILE A 11 -0.81 27.43 -12.20
N PRO A 12 -0.55 26.18 -12.66
CA PRO A 12 0.06 25.17 -11.82
C PRO A 12 1.48 25.62 -11.45
N MET A 13 1.73 25.82 -10.17
CA MET A 13 3.06 26.10 -9.64
C MET A 13 3.51 24.90 -8.82
N THR A 14 4.52 24.18 -9.31
CA THR A 14 5.17 23.12 -8.53
C THR A 14 6.18 23.77 -7.60
N VAL A 15 5.90 23.73 -6.29
CA VAL A 15 6.88 24.14 -5.27
C VAL A 15 7.85 22.97 -5.07
N ASP A 16 9.05 23.08 -5.64
CA ASP A 16 10.13 22.14 -5.37
C ASP A 16 10.85 22.54 -4.07
N VAL A 17 10.69 21.71 -3.04
CA VAL A 17 11.40 21.87 -1.76
C VAL A 17 12.51 20.81 -1.73
N PRO A 18 13.77 21.16 -2.07
CA PRO A 18 14.85 20.19 -2.19
C PRO A 18 15.23 19.66 -0.80
N PHE A 19 14.57 18.57 -0.39
CA PHE A 19 14.81 17.89 0.86
C PHE A 19 15.19 16.44 0.61
N ARG A 20 16.37 16.05 1.12
CA ARG A 20 16.87 14.68 1.00
C ARG A 20 16.44 13.87 2.23
N PHE A 21 15.27 13.25 2.16
CA PHE A 21 14.80 12.34 3.20
C PHE A 21 15.46 10.96 3.06
N ALA A 22 16.21 10.53 4.07
CA ALA A 22 16.79 9.19 4.08
C ALA A 22 15.74 8.14 4.49
N ALA A 23 15.40 7.21 3.60
CA ALA A 23 14.49 6.10 3.93
C ALA A 23 15.04 5.16 5.04
N GLY A 24 16.36 5.15 5.22
CA GLY A 24 17.03 4.28 6.18
C GLY A 24 17.20 2.84 5.69
N ARG A 25 18.13 2.10 6.30
CA ARG A 25 18.62 0.80 5.80
C ARG A 25 17.52 -0.23 5.50
N TYR A 26 16.48 -0.30 6.33
CA TYR A 26 15.44 -1.33 6.22
C TYR A 26 14.45 -1.00 5.10
N MET A 27 13.95 0.22 5.07
CA MET A 27 13.07 0.66 3.97
C MET A 27 13.82 0.69 2.64
N THR A 28 15.10 1.11 2.62
CA THR A 28 15.92 1.03 1.40
C THR A 28 16.01 -0.39 0.87
N LYS A 29 16.31 -1.39 1.71
CA LYS A 29 16.34 -2.80 1.26
C LYS A 29 14.97 -3.23 0.75
N PHE A 30 13.89 -2.95 1.47
CA PHE A 30 12.53 -3.29 1.07
C PHE A 30 12.16 -2.71 -0.31
N MET A 31 12.40 -1.41 -0.50
CA MET A 31 12.10 -0.71 -1.75
C MET A 31 12.96 -1.19 -2.92
N VAL A 32 14.25 -1.46 -2.68
CA VAL A 32 15.17 -1.99 -3.71
C VAL A 32 14.77 -3.41 -4.13
N GLU A 33 14.47 -4.31 -3.19
CA GLU A 33 14.03 -5.68 -3.50
C GLU A 33 12.69 -5.68 -4.26
N MET A 34 11.76 -4.81 -3.88
CA MET A 34 10.49 -4.64 -4.57
C MET A 34 10.69 -4.08 -5.99
N ARG A 35 11.53 -3.05 -6.15
CA ARG A 35 11.83 -2.43 -7.45
C ARG A 35 12.52 -3.43 -8.39
N ASP A 36 13.63 -3.98 -7.95
CA ASP A 36 14.56 -4.72 -8.82
C ASP A 36 14.12 -6.18 -9.04
N HIS A 37 13.47 -6.79 -8.05
CA HIS A 37 13.10 -8.21 -8.08
C HIS A 37 11.61 -8.47 -7.92
N GLY A 38 10.83 -7.46 -7.56
CA GLY A 38 9.42 -7.64 -7.24
C GLY A 38 9.20 -8.47 -5.98
N ARG A 39 10.16 -8.51 -5.05
CA ARG A 39 10.07 -9.30 -3.83
C ARG A 39 9.67 -8.44 -2.64
N ILE A 40 8.65 -8.88 -1.92
CA ILE A 40 8.20 -8.22 -0.69
C ILE A 40 8.89 -8.86 0.50
N HIS A 41 9.57 -8.03 1.30
CA HIS A 41 10.29 -8.50 2.47
C HIS A 41 9.79 -7.85 3.76
N GLY A 42 9.50 -8.68 4.74
CA GLY A 42 9.31 -8.27 6.14
C GLY A 42 10.54 -8.59 6.99
N VAL A 43 10.46 -8.25 8.28
CA VAL A 43 11.47 -8.63 9.29
C VAL A 43 10.84 -9.33 10.48
N ARG A 44 11.43 -10.45 10.89
CA ARG A 44 10.94 -11.28 11.99
C ARG A 44 11.60 -10.90 13.31
N CYS A 45 10.78 -10.72 14.34
CA CYS A 45 11.26 -10.49 15.69
C CYS A 45 11.83 -11.79 16.30
N PRO A 46 13.04 -11.76 16.88
CA PRO A 46 13.64 -12.95 17.47
C PRO A 46 12.90 -13.44 18.73
N GLN A 47 12.18 -12.55 19.43
CA GLN A 47 11.45 -12.90 20.66
C GLN A 47 10.00 -13.34 20.39
N CYS A 48 9.17 -12.46 19.83
CA CYS A 48 7.75 -12.77 19.62
C CYS A 48 7.42 -13.39 18.26
N ARG A 49 8.42 -13.59 17.39
CA ARG A 49 8.28 -14.18 16.05
C ARG A 49 7.34 -13.45 15.08
N ARG A 50 6.78 -12.30 15.46
CA ARG A 50 6.00 -11.44 14.55
C ARG A 50 6.86 -11.01 13.36
N VAL A 51 6.27 -11.05 12.18
CA VAL A 51 6.87 -10.56 10.94
C VAL A 51 6.27 -9.20 10.61
N GLN A 52 7.10 -8.16 10.66
CA GLN A 52 6.67 -6.79 10.42
C GLN A 52 6.92 -6.37 8.97
N LEU A 53 5.86 -5.83 8.37
CA LEU A 53 5.76 -5.28 7.02
C LEU A 53 4.89 -4.00 7.10
N PRO A 54 5.41 -2.81 6.75
CA PRO A 54 6.79 -2.52 6.32
C PRO A 54 7.84 -2.89 7.38
N PRO A 55 9.07 -3.22 6.97
CA PRO A 55 10.08 -3.71 7.91
C PRO A 55 10.60 -2.60 8.83
N ARG A 56 10.71 -2.92 10.12
CA ARG A 56 11.19 -2.00 11.16
C ARG A 56 12.46 -2.51 11.84
N ILE A 57 13.40 -1.60 12.13
CA ILE A 57 14.65 -1.92 12.83
C ILE A 57 14.36 -2.50 14.22
N VAL A 58 13.41 -1.91 14.95
CA VAL A 58 13.02 -2.31 16.31
C VAL A 58 11.62 -2.93 16.28
N CYS A 59 11.42 -4.01 17.02
CA CYS A 59 10.11 -4.62 17.20
C CYS A 59 9.20 -3.67 17.97
N ALA A 60 8.01 -3.42 17.42
CA ALA A 60 7.02 -2.49 17.97
C ALA A 60 6.48 -2.84 19.36
N GLU A 61 6.79 -4.04 19.86
CA GLU A 61 6.30 -4.52 21.15
C GLU A 61 7.43 -4.97 22.05
N CYS A 62 8.33 -5.80 21.53
CA CYS A 62 9.42 -6.33 22.31
C CYS A 62 10.54 -5.31 22.49
N HIS A 63 10.55 -4.23 21.69
CA HIS A 63 11.59 -3.20 21.68
C HIS A 63 13.02 -3.72 21.43
N VAL A 64 13.14 -4.94 20.87
CA VAL A 64 14.41 -5.53 20.44
C VAL A 64 14.64 -5.31 18.95
N LYS A 65 15.92 -5.33 18.54
CA LYS A 65 16.31 -5.21 17.14
C LYS A 65 15.86 -6.44 16.32
N ASN A 66 15.27 -6.23 15.15
CA ASN A 66 14.96 -7.30 14.20
C ASN A 66 16.09 -7.45 13.20
N GLU A 67 16.62 -8.65 13.00
CA GLU A 67 17.72 -8.88 12.05
C GLU A 67 17.38 -9.93 10.98
N GLU A 68 16.40 -10.79 11.25
CA GLU A 68 15.94 -11.85 10.35
C GLU A 68 15.01 -11.28 9.27
N TRP A 69 15.47 -11.25 8.02
CA TRP A 69 14.66 -10.87 6.86
C TRP A 69 13.86 -12.07 6.36
N VAL A 70 12.59 -11.85 6.02
CA VAL A 70 11.69 -12.90 5.54
C VAL A 70 11.00 -12.42 4.28
N GLU A 71 11.13 -13.16 3.19
CA GLU A 71 10.36 -12.94 1.97
C GLU A 71 8.90 -13.36 2.22
N LEU A 72 7.97 -12.51 1.79
CA LEU A 72 6.53 -12.72 1.94
C LEU A 72 5.91 -12.92 0.55
N PRO A 73 4.93 -13.82 0.42
CA PRO A 73 4.15 -13.95 -0.80
C PRO A 73 3.32 -12.68 -1.04
N HIS A 74 2.88 -12.50 -2.29
CA HIS A 74 2.08 -11.34 -2.67
C HIS A 74 0.59 -11.49 -2.31
N GLU A 75 0.17 -12.67 -1.86
CA GLU A 75 -1.20 -12.92 -1.45
C GLU A 75 -1.42 -12.54 0.01
N GLY A 76 -2.63 -12.08 0.30
CA GLY A 76 -3.02 -11.66 1.63
C GLY A 76 -4.53 -11.58 1.80
N THR A 77 -4.93 -11.08 2.96
CA THR A 77 -6.32 -10.92 3.36
C THR A 77 -6.61 -9.48 3.72
N ILE A 78 -7.71 -8.94 3.21
CA ILE A 78 -8.26 -7.64 3.64
C ILE A 78 -8.73 -7.78 5.09
N VAL A 79 -8.15 -7.01 6.01
CA VAL A 79 -8.54 -7.03 7.44
C VAL A 79 -9.37 -5.82 7.84
N ALA A 80 -9.28 -4.73 7.07
CA ALA A 80 -10.11 -3.54 7.19
C ALA A 80 -10.16 -2.83 5.82
N PHE A 81 -11.24 -2.12 5.54
CA PHE A 81 -11.35 -1.29 4.33
C PHE A 81 -12.30 -0.12 4.57
N THR A 82 -12.21 0.87 3.68
CA THR A 82 -13.13 2.00 3.59
C THR A 82 -13.40 2.35 2.13
N ILE A 83 -14.61 2.83 1.85
CA ILE A 83 -14.95 3.43 0.57
C ILE A 83 -14.77 4.93 0.72
N MET A 84 -13.76 5.48 0.07
CA MET A 84 -13.42 6.90 0.14
C MET A 84 -14.27 7.69 -0.85
N TYR A 85 -15.09 8.60 -0.32
CA TYR A 85 -15.87 9.57 -1.12
C TYR A 85 -15.22 10.96 -1.19
N LEU A 86 -14.14 11.16 -0.44
CA LEU A 86 -13.34 12.38 -0.49
C LEU A 86 -12.07 12.13 -1.31
N PRO A 87 -11.63 13.11 -2.11
CA PRO A 87 -10.40 12.98 -2.88
C PRO A 87 -9.19 12.86 -1.94
N LEU A 88 -8.28 11.95 -2.26
CA LEU A 88 -6.99 11.82 -1.58
C LEU A 88 -5.89 12.30 -2.55
N THR A 89 -5.07 13.26 -2.14
CA THR A 89 -3.97 13.74 -3.00
C THR A 89 -2.82 12.75 -2.99
N ASP A 90 -2.40 12.29 -4.17
CA ASP A 90 -1.19 11.51 -4.34
C ASP A 90 0.03 12.36 -3.96
N PRO A 91 0.79 12.01 -2.92
CA PRO A 91 1.94 12.79 -2.47
C PRO A 91 3.09 12.83 -3.49
N THR A 92 3.10 11.91 -4.46
CA THR A 92 4.12 11.78 -5.49
C THR A 92 3.82 12.65 -6.70
N THR A 93 2.55 12.67 -7.13
CA THR A 93 2.12 13.39 -8.35
C THR A 93 1.41 14.71 -8.06
N GLY A 94 0.97 14.95 -6.82
CA GLY A 94 0.17 16.10 -6.41
C GLY A 94 -1.26 16.09 -6.96
N LYS A 95 -1.67 15.03 -7.67
CA LYS A 95 -3.02 14.91 -8.25
C LYS A 95 -3.94 14.17 -7.30
N PRO A 96 -5.22 14.56 -7.20
CA PRO A 96 -6.20 13.80 -6.42
C PRO A 96 -6.51 12.47 -7.10
N HIS A 97 -6.70 11.43 -6.28
CA HIS A 97 -7.42 10.23 -6.68
C HIS A 97 -8.91 10.55 -6.76
N GLU A 98 -9.54 10.22 -7.89
CA GLU A 98 -10.95 10.46 -8.15
C GLU A 98 -11.83 9.53 -7.31
N PRO A 99 -12.66 10.07 -6.39
CA PRO A 99 -13.61 9.26 -5.64
C PRO A 99 -14.83 8.85 -6.49
N PRO A 100 -15.55 7.78 -6.12
CA PRO A 100 -15.25 6.90 -5.01
C PRO A 100 -14.21 5.82 -5.35
N PHE A 101 -13.39 5.43 -4.36
CA PHE A 101 -12.44 4.31 -4.48
C PHE A 101 -12.33 3.53 -3.16
N VAL A 102 -11.81 2.30 -3.22
CA VAL A 102 -11.62 1.46 -2.02
C VAL A 102 -10.17 1.55 -1.55
N TYR A 103 -10.00 1.85 -0.28
CA TYR A 103 -8.71 1.85 0.41
C TYR A 103 -8.78 0.86 1.57
N GLY A 104 -7.76 0.02 1.74
CA GLY A 104 -7.83 -1.05 2.73
C GLY A 104 -6.49 -1.49 3.30
N SER A 105 -6.59 -2.10 4.47
CA SER A 105 -5.49 -2.71 5.19
C SER A 105 -5.43 -4.19 4.81
N VAL A 106 -4.35 -4.60 4.16
CA VAL A 106 -4.12 -5.99 3.73
C VAL A 106 -2.99 -6.60 4.54
N ARG A 107 -3.26 -7.75 5.15
CA ARG A 107 -2.22 -8.58 5.79
C ARG A 107 -1.78 -9.65 4.80
N LEU A 108 -0.55 -9.54 4.30
CA LEU A 108 0.07 -10.58 3.48
C LEU A 108 0.26 -11.87 4.28
N ASP A 109 0.23 -13.01 3.60
CA ASP A 109 0.40 -14.30 4.26
C ASP A 109 1.78 -14.40 4.93
N GLY A 110 1.80 -14.84 6.18
CA GLY A 110 3.01 -14.87 7.00
C GLY A 110 3.41 -13.53 7.63
N ALA A 111 2.78 -12.41 7.24
CA ALA A 111 2.95 -11.13 7.93
C ALA A 111 2.09 -11.04 9.20
N SER A 112 2.57 -10.28 10.18
CA SER A 112 1.84 -9.97 11.42
C SER A 112 1.26 -8.55 11.43
N SER A 113 1.67 -7.70 10.48
CA SER A 113 1.15 -6.34 10.28
C SER A 113 0.50 -6.19 8.90
N VAL A 114 -0.07 -5.02 8.64
CA VAL A 114 -0.82 -4.71 7.42
C VAL A 114 -0.06 -3.72 6.54
N LEU A 115 -0.35 -3.78 5.24
CA LEU A 115 -0.08 -2.71 4.29
C LEU A 115 -1.40 -2.03 3.96
N ASP A 116 -1.44 -0.71 4.11
CA ASP A 116 -2.56 0.11 3.69
C ASP A 116 -2.36 0.53 2.24
N HIS A 117 -3.30 0.18 1.36
CA HIS A 117 -3.22 0.54 -0.04
C HIS A 117 -4.58 0.46 -0.75
N PHE A 118 -4.61 0.85 -2.02
CA PHE A 118 -5.79 0.73 -2.87
C PHE A 118 -6.19 -0.74 -3.07
N ILE A 119 -7.49 -1.00 -3.05
CA ILE A 119 -8.08 -2.27 -3.47
C ILE A 119 -8.74 -2.06 -4.83
N ASN A 120 -8.34 -2.83 -5.84
CA ASN A 120 -8.88 -2.71 -7.19
C ASN A 120 -10.19 -3.47 -7.31
N VAL A 121 -11.23 -2.84 -6.78
CA VAL A 121 -12.60 -3.32 -6.79
C VAL A 121 -13.52 -2.12 -6.92
N GLU A 122 -14.68 -2.34 -7.52
CA GLU A 122 -15.70 -1.30 -7.58
C GLU A 122 -16.10 -0.89 -6.15
N PRO A 123 -16.23 0.42 -5.88
CA PRO A 123 -16.54 0.98 -4.56
C PRO A 123 -17.99 0.72 -4.15
N ASP A 124 -18.28 -0.53 -3.83
CA ASP A 124 -19.57 -1.05 -3.44
C ASP A 124 -19.41 -1.98 -2.22
N MET A 125 -20.20 -1.73 -1.17
CA MET A 125 -20.17 -2.50 0.09
C MET A 125 -20.52 -3.98 -0.10
N GLU A 126 -21.16 -4.36 -1.21
CA GLU A 126 -21.44 -5.76 -1.56
C GLU A 126 -20.26 -6.44 -2.26
N LYS A 127 -19.34 -5.67 -2.84
CA LYS A 127 -18.22 -6.16 -3.66
C LYS A 127 -16.90 -6.26 -2.90
N VAL A 128 -16.82 -5.72 -1.68
CA VAL A 128 -15.64 -5.83 -0.82
C VAL A 128 -16.04 -6.12 0.62
N TRP A 129 -15.30 -7.01 1.30
CA TRP A 129 -15.57 -7.38 2.69
C TRP A 129 -14.28 -7.77 3.43
N VAL A 130 -14.32 -7.70 4.76
CA VAL A 130 -13.23 -8.19 5.62
C VAL A 130 -13.12 -9.71 5.53
N GLY A 131 -11.92 -10.22 5.31
CA GLY A 131 -11.65 -11.64 5.08
C GLY A 131 -11.49 -12.00 3.60
N MET A 132 -11.79 -11.08 2.68
CA MET A 132 -11.53 -11.27 1.24
C MET A 132 -10.03 -11.47 0.97
N ARG A 133 -9.73 -12.47 0.14
CA ARG A 133 -8.37 -12.73 -0.36
C ARG A 133 -8.04 -11.81 -1.53
N CYS A 134 -6.80 -11.34 -1.55
CA CYS A 134 -6.31 -10.49 -2.61
C CYS A 134 -4.83 -10.75 -2.88
N ARG A 135 -4.33 -10.23 -4.00
CA ARG A 135 -2.94 -10.28 -4.40
C ARG A 135 -2.43 -8.87 -4.67
N LEU A 136 -1.25 -8.58 -4.14
CA LEU A 136 -0.51 -7.37 -4.41
C LEU A 136 -0.08 -7.33 -5.88
N VAL A 137 -0.40 -6.23 -6.57
CA VAL A 137 -0.04 -5.99 -7.96
C VAL A 137 1.01 -4.89 -8.01
N LEU A 138 2.19 -5.23 -8.54
CA LEU A 138 3.28 -4.28 -8.76
C LEU A 138 3.18 -3.67 -10.15
N ARG A 139 3.71 -2.46 -10.31
CA ARG A 139 4.01 -1.88 -11.62
C ARG A 139 4.88 -2.85 -12.46
N PRO A 140 4.83 -2.76 -13.80
CA PRO A 140 5.83 -3.39 -14.65
C PRO A 140 7.24 -3.00 -14.18
N GLN A 141 8.19 -3.93 -14.24
CA GLN A 141 9.51 -3.77 -13.62
C GLN A 141 10.24 -2.51 -14.12
N GLU A 142 10.13 -2.21 -15.41
CA GLU A 142 10.71 -1.05 -16.07
C GLU A 142 10.12 0.30 -15.64
N LYS A 143 8.97 0.29 -14.94
CA LYS A 143 8.30 1.48 -14.42
C LYS A 143 8.43 1.63 -12.91
N ARG A 144 9.15 0.72 -12.24
CA ARG A 144 9.36 0.78 -10.79
C ARG A 144 10.46 1.75 -10.44
N ILE A 145 10.22 2.58 -9.42
CA ILE A 145 11.13 3.66 -9.02
C ILE A 145 11.74 3.47 -7.63
N GLY A 146 11.27 2.50 -6.85
CA GLY A 146 11.77 2.20 -5.52
C GLY A 146 11.10 3.02 -4.43
N ASP A 147 9.77 3.15 -4.50
CA ASP A 147 8.91 3.66 -3.43
C ASP A 147 7.60 2.85 -3.37
N LEU A 148 6.70 3.20 -2.44
CA LEU A 148 5.44 2.46 -2.26
C LEU A 148 4.47 2.59 -3.45
N SER A 149 4.64 3.58 -4.33
CA SER A 149 3.83 3.73 -5.54
C SER A 149 4.10 2.64 -6.58
N ASP A 150 5.19 1.88 -6.43
CA ASP A 150 5.46 0.66 -7.21
C ASP A 150 4.42 -0.43 -6.96
N ILE A 151 3.71 -0.39 -5.83
CA ILE A 151 2.49 -1.16 -5.61
C ILE A 151 1.36 -0.38 -6.26
N LEU A 152 0.70 -0.97 -7.26
CA LEU A 152 -0.44 -0.34 -7.91
C LEU A 152 -1.69 -0.42 -7.02
N TYR A 153 -2.02 -1.62 -6.57
CA TYR A 153 -3.21 -1.94 -5.79
C TYR A 153 -3.15 -3.41 -5.33
N PHE A 154 -4.15 -3.83 -4.56
CA PHE A 154 -4.46 -5.23 -4.31
C PHE A 154 -5.65 -5.66 -5.17
N ASP A 155 -5.48 -6.71 -5.96
CA ASP A 155 -6.56 -7.35 -6.74
C ASP A 155 -7.23 -8.45 -5.92
N PRO A 156 -8.56 -8.43 -5.74
CA PRO A 156 -9.28 -9.58 -5.21
C PRO A 156 -9.02 -10.85 -6.01
N LEU A 157 -8.81 -11.98 -5.34
CA LEU A 157 -8.69 -13.27 -6.03
C LEU A 157 -10.05 -13.68 -6.64
N PRO A 158 -10.08 -14.32 -7.82
CA PRO A 158 -11.31 -14.69 -8.49
C PRO A 158 -12.09 -15.79 -7.73
N GLY A 159 -13.39 -15.88 -7.98
CA GLY A 159 -14.24 -16.98 -7.50
C GLY A 159 -14.63 -16.91 -6.02
N GLN A 160 -14.35 -15.79 -5.34
CA GLN A 160 -14.76 -15.58 -3.97
C GLN A 160 -16.19 -15.02 -3.90
N THR A 161 -16.94 -15.46 -2.89
CA THR A 161 -18.27 -14.94 -2.58
C THR A 161 -18.27 -14.36 -1.18
N ARG A 162 -19.05 -13.29 -1.00
CA ARG A 162 -19.22 -12.66 0.31
C ARG A 162 -19.85 -13.68 1.27
N PRO A 163 -19.23 -13.94 2.43
CA PRO A 163 -19.88 -14.72 3.48
C PRO A 163 -21.19 -14.05 3.89
N LYS A 164 -22.23 -14.85 4.12
CA LYS A 164 -23.51 -14.37 4.65
C LYS A 164 -23.39 -13.91 6.10
#